data_AF-A0A2J7VE37-F1
#
_entry.id   AF-A0A2J7VE37-F1
#
_cell.length_a   1.000
_cell.length_b   1.000
_cell.length_c   1.000
_cell.angle_alpha   90.00
_cell.angle_beta   90.00
_cell.angle_gamma   90.00
#
_symmetry.space_group_name_H-M   'P 1'
#
loop_
_entity.id
_entity.type
_entity.pdbx_description
1 polymer ?
#
loop_
_entity_poly.entity_id
_entity_poly.type
_entity_poly.pdbx_seq_one_letter_code
_entity_poly.pdbx_strand_id
1 'polypeptide(L)'
;MTAPSYTGIGSRSTPPEQLLRLRDLAAMLAREGYELRSGGADGADTACEEGCDLAGGAKSIWLPWPGFQNRWPNPAHRTFLPLTRAFEIAEQLHPRWPFLTRGPRALHARNTHQCLGHTLDDPSEFALCWTADGAQSEADVNSKTGGTGTAIRLSSQRGMPVFNLAREGAEDALLAFLAQRRAERLAAQGDADTPREEEAEPRQNILRFPTR
;
A
#
# COMPACT_ATOMS: atom_id res chain seq x y z
N MET A 1 -6.86 1.59 -15.61
CA MET A 1 -6.85 1.21 -14.18
C MET A 1 -5.49 1.58 -13.62
N THR A 2 -5.43 2.23 -12.46
CA THR A 2 -4.16 2.46 -11.75
C THR A 2 -3.58 1.12 -11.33
N ALA A 3 -2.25 0.99 -11.35
CA ALA A 3 -1.58 -0.22 -10.88
C ALA A 3 -1.94 -0.47 -9.40
N PRO A 4 -2.15 -1.72 -8.98
CA PRO A 4 -2.41 -2.04 -7.58
C PRO A 4 -1.21 -1.65 -6.73
N SER A 5 -1.42 -1.33 -5.45
CA SER A 5 -0.34 -0.93 -4.56
C SER A 5 -0.36 -1.70 -3.25
N TYR A 6 0.81 -1.82 -2.63
CA TYR A 6 0.95 -2.40 -1.29
C TYR A 6 1.86 -1.54 -0.42
N THR A 7 1.62 -1.59 0.88
CA THR A 7 2.50 -0.96 1.87
C THR A 7 3.58 -1.94 2.31
N GLY A 8 4.85 -1.64 2.04
CA GLY A 8 6.00 -2.45 2.47
C GLY A 8 6.80 -1.75 3.55
N ILE A 9 6.67 -2.17 4.81
CA ILE A 9 7.19 -1.43 5.98
C ILE A 9 7.62 -2.38 7.11
N GLY A 10 8.26 -1.89 8.17
CA GLY A 10 8.45 -2.71 9.36
C GLY A 10 9.40 -2.12 10.39
N SER A 11 9.78 -2.93 11.37
CA SER A 11 10.77 -2.51 12.36
C SER A 11 12.15 -2.33 11.71
N ARG A 12 12.91 -1.34 12.19
CA ARG A 12 14.34 -1.20 11.90
C ARG A 12 15.18 -2.34 12.52
N SER A 13 14.61 -3.08 13.47
CA SER A 13 15.22 -4.24 14.13
C SER A 13 14.80 -5.57 13.48
N THR A 14 14.31 -5.55 12.25
CA THR A 14 13.88 -6.77 11.54
C THR A 14 15.07 -7.72 11.38
N PRO A 15 14.95 -9.00 11.79
CA PRO A 15 16.04 -9.98 11.70
C PRO A 15 16.48 -10.22 10.25
N PRO A 16 17.77 -10.57 10.01
CA PRO A 16 18.32 -10.76 8.67
C PRO A 16 17.51 -11.72 7.79
N GLU A 17 17.05 -12.84 8.33
CA GLU A 17 16.25 -13.83 7.61
C GLU A 17 14.90 -13.27 7.16
N GLN A 18 14.31 -12.37 7.95
CA GLN A 18 13.05 -11.71 7.61
C GLN A 18 13.25 -10.56 6.62
N LEU A 19 14.41 -9.89 6.66
CA LEU A 19 14.78 -8.92 5.62
C LEU A 19 14.90 -9.58 4.25
N LEU A 20 15.52 -10.77 4.17
CA LEU A 20 15.61 -11.53 2.93
C LEU A 20 14.22 -11.90 2.40
N ARG A 21 13.31 -12.38 3.28
CA ARG A 21 11.93 -12.69 2.90
C ARG A 21 11.16 -11.47 2.41
N LEU A 22 11.26 -10.33 3.10
CA LEU A 22 10.64 -9.08 2.66
C LEU A 22 11.15 -8.66 1.27
N ARG A 23 12.46 -8.75 1.04
CA ARG A 23 13.08 -8.41 -0.24
C ARG A 23 12.58 -9.32 -1.36
N ASP A 24 12.55 -10.63 -1.13
CA ASP A 24 12.15 -11.59 -2.16
C ASP A 24 10.64 -11.46 -2.49
N LEU A 25 9.80 -11.23 -1.48
CA LEU A 25 8.37 -10.94 -1.68
C LEU A 25 8.16 -9.61 -2.41
N ALA A 26 8.91 -8.56 -2.07
CA ALA A 26 8.82 -7.28 -2.76
C ALA A 26 9.22 -7.38 -4.24
N ALA A 27 10.25 -8.19 -4.55
CA ALA A 27 10.64 -8.47 -5.93
C ALA A 27 9.58 -9.26 -6.69
N MET A 28 8.92 -10.23 -6.04
CA MET A 28 7.78 -10.94 -6.62
C MET A 28 6.61 -9.98 -6.92
N LEU A 29 6.20 -9.15 -5.95
CA LEU A 29 5.11 -8.19 -6.09
C LEU A 29 5.35 -7.17 -7.20
N ALA A 30 6.59 -6.69 -7.33
CA ALA A 30 7.00 -5.81 -8.43
C ALA A 30 6.82 -6.47 -9.80
N ARG A 31 7.17 -7.75 -9.96
CA ARG A 31 6.94 -8.52 -11.21
C ARG A 31 5.45 -8.74 -11.49
N GLU A 32 4.62 -8.76 -10.45
CA GLU A 32 3.16 -8.81 -10.58
C GLU A 32 2.51 -7.44 -10.85
N GLY A 33 3.32 -6.39 -11.02
CA GLY A 33 2.86 -5.05 -11.37
C GLY A 33 2.34 -4.24 -10.18
N TYR A 34 2.62 -4.66 -8.94
CA TYR A 34 2.31 -3.84 -7.78
C TYR A 34 3.30 -2.69 -7.60
N GLU A 35 2.76 -1.53 -7.23
CA GLU A 35 3.55 -0.40 -6.74
C GLU A 35 3.86 -0.58 -5.24
N LEU A 36 5.14 -0.52 -4.88
CA LEU A 36 5.58 -0.44 -3.48
C LEU A 36 5.34 0.96 -2.91
N ARG A 37 4.76 1.02 -1.70
CA ARG A 37 4.71 2.23 -0.87
C ARG A 37 5.50 2.03 0.42
N SER A 38 6.54 2.84 0.65
CA SER A 38 7.44 2.71 1.82
C SER A 38 7.99 4.05 2.32
N GLY A 39 8.88 4.04 3.31
CA GLY A 39 9.33 5.23 4.06
C GLY A 39 10.83 5.48 4.08
N GLY A 40 11.62 4.58 3.48
CA GLY A 40 13.08 4.72 3.39
C GLY A 40 13.81 4.68 4.72
N ALA A 41 13.23 4.05 5.75
CA ALA A 41 13.95 3.72 6.98
C ALA A 41 14.86 2.50 6.78
N ASP A 42 15.85 2.31 7.64
CA ASP A 42 16.67 1.10 7.63
C ASP A 42 15.83 -0.16 7.94
N GLY A 43 16.33 -1.32 7.52
CA GLY A 43 15.69 -2.60 7.80
C GLY A 43 14.57 -2.91 6.81
N ALA A 44 13.35 -3.10 7.30
CA ALA A 44 12.23 -3.61 6.49
C ALA A 44 11.88 -2.73 5.28
N ASP A 45 11.87 -1.41 5.46
CA ASP A 45 11.63 -0.45 4.37
C ASP A 45 12.72 -0.61 3.28
N THR A 46 14.00 -0.59 3.66
CA THR A 46 15.12 -0.85 2.73
C THR A 46 14.99 -2.19 2.02
N ALA A 47 14.67 -3.28 2.72
CA ALA A 47 14.53 -4.59 2.11
C ALA A 47 13.42 -4.61 1.05
N CYS A 48 12.27 -3.98 1.32
CA CYS A 48 11.20 -3.85 0.33
C CYS A 48 11.66 -3.03 -0.87
N GLU A 49 12.33 -1.89 -0.63
CA GLU A 49 12.87 -1.03 -1.70
C GLU A 49 13.86 -1.78 -2.59
N GLU A 50 14.80 -2.51 -2.01
CA GLU A 50 15.79 -3.32 -2.74
C GLU A 50 15.12 -4.40 -3.58
N GLY A 51 14.14 -5.11 -3.02
CA GLY A 51 13.38 -6.13 -3.74
C GLY A 51 12.64 -5.54 -4.94
N CYS A 52 11.98 -4.41 -4.74
CA CYS A 52 11.30 -3.69 -5.80
C CYS A 52 12.27 -3.24 -6.90
N ASP A 53 13.42 -2.67 -6.53
CA ASP A 53 14.43 -2.19 -7.48
C ASP A 53 15.04 -3.33 -8.29
N LEU A 54 15.34 -4.47 -7.66
CA LEU A 54 15.86 -5.67 -8.32
C LEU A 54 14.94 -6.20 -9.44
N ALA A 55 13.63 -5.98 -9.31
CA ALA A 55 12.64 -6.37 -10.30
C ALA A 55 12.25 -5.24 -11.27
N GLY A 56 12.85 -4.05 -11.14
CA GLY A 56 12.48 -2.88 -11.95
C GLY A 56 11.07 -2.36 -11.66
N GLY A 57 10.54 -2.61 -10.45
CA GLY A 57 9.19 -2.24 -10.04
C GLY A 57 9.02 -0.75 -9.77
N ALA A 58 7.75 -0.30 -9.77
CA ALA A 58 7.41 1.05 -9.37
C ALA A 58 7.37 1.17 -7.84
N LYS A 59 7.90 2.27 -7.30
CA LYS A 59 7.82 2.59 -5.86
C LYS A 59 7.56 4.06 -5.58
N SER A 60 6.87 4.34 -4.48
CA SER A 60 6.70 5.67 -3.88
C SER A 60 7.25 5.66 -2.46
N ILE A 61 8.16 6.58 -2.17
CA ILE A 61 8.85 6.64 -0.88
C ILE A 61 8.57 7.96 -0.18
N TRP A 62 8.01 7.91 1.03
CA TRP A 62 7.75 9.11 1.82
C TRP A 62 8.76 9.26 2.94
N LEU A 63 9.63 10.25 2.80
CA LEU A 63 10.63 10.57 3.81
C LEU A 63 10.01 11.41 4.94
N PRO A 64 10.46 11.21 6.19
CA PRO A 64 10.14 12.08 7.32
C PRO A 64 10.34 13.59 7.13
N TRP A 65 11.47 13.92 6.53
CA TRP A 65 12.09 15.24 6.47
C TRP A 65 13.19 15.18 5.41
N PRO A 66 13.55 16.31 4.78
CA PRO A 66 14.68 16.37 3.86
C PRO A 66 15.99 15.95 4.52
N GLY A 67 16.75 15.07 3.87
CA GLY A 67 18.02 14.53 4.37
C GLY A 67 17.90 13.26 5.22
N PHE A 68 16.68 12.71 5.41
CA PHE A 68 16.53 11.42 6.08
C PHE A 68 17.25 10.31 5.30
N GLN A 69 18.09 9.52 5.98
CA GLN A 69 18.97 8.53 5.36
C GLN A 69 19.79 9.09 4.16
N ASN A 70 20.24 10.35 4.25
CA ASN A 70 20.95 11.06 3.16
C ASN A 70 20.14 11.17 1.86
N ARG A 71 18.80 11.17 1.95
CA ARG A 71 17.90 11.33 0.81
C ARG A 71 17.11 12.62 0.90
N TRP A 72 16.87 13.23 -0.25
CA TRP A 72 16.02 14.42 -0.40
C TRP A 72 14.79 14.09 -1.23
N PRO A 73 13.66 14.80 -1.03
CA PRO A 73 12.50 14.63 -1.88
C PRO A 73 12.86 14.94 -3.32
N ASN A 74 12.54 14.02 -4.21
CA ASN A 74 12.76 14.13 -5.64
C ASN A 74 11.61 13.45 -6.37
N PRO A 75 10.70 14.21 -6.99
CA PRO A 75 9.57 13.66 -7.74
C PRO A 75 9.98 12.72 -8.88
N ALA A 76 11.12 12.95 -9.52
CA ALA A 76 11.63 12.08 -10.59
C ALA A 76 12.00 10.68 -10.08
N HIS A 77 12.39 10.57 -8.80
CA HIS A 77 12.63 9.30 -8.11
C HIS A 77 11.49 8.92 -7.16
N ARG A 78 10.30 9.52 -7.36
CA ARG A 78 9.07 9.28 -6.57
C ARG A 78 9.32 9.25 -5.06
N THR A 79 10.16 10.19 -4.61
CA THR A 79 10.49 10.38 -3.20
C THR A 79 9.86 11.69 -2.72
N PHE A 80 9.04 11.63 -1.66
CA PHE A 80 8.15 12.71 -1.24
C PHE A 80 8.28 13.03 0.26
N LEU A 81 7.63 14.10 0.70
CA LEU A 81 7.44 14.43 2.11
C LEU A 81 5.96 14.27 2.49
N PRO A 82 5.63 14.04 3.77
CA PRO A 82 4.25 13.99 4.22
C PRO A 82 3.56 15.35 4.12
N LEU A 83 2.30 15.33 3.69
CA LEU A 83 1.41 16.49 3.70
C LEU A 83 1.00 16.86 5.14
N THR A 84 0.55 18.09 5.37
CA THR A 84 0.00 18.51 6.67
C THR A 84 -1.14 17.59 7.14
N ARG A 85 -2.05 17.22 6.23
CA ARG A 85 -3.16 16.30 6.51
C ARG A 85 -2.69 14.92 6.98
N ALA A 86 -1.49 14.50 6.58
CA ALA A 86 -0.89 13.24 7.04
C ALA A 86 -0.58 13.28 8.54
N PHE A 87 -0.19 14.46 9.08
CA PHE A 87 0.01 14.65 10.51
C PHE A 87 -1.30 14.60 11.28
N GLU A 88 -2.38 15.18 10.73
CA GLU A 88 -3.72 15.16 11.34
C GLU A 88 -4.25 13.72 11.45
N ILE A 89 -4.09 12.91 10.40
CA ILE A 89 -4.45 11.48 10.43
C ILE A 89 -3.59 10.74 11.46
N ALA A 90 -2.28 10.97 11.48
CA ALA A 90 -1.37 10.32 12.41
C ALA A 90 -1.66 10.68 13.89
N GLU A 91 -2.09 11.92 14.15
CA GLU A 91 -2.53 12.39 15.47
C GLU A 91 -3.74 11.61 16.00
N GLN A 92 -4.73 11.36 15.14
CA GLN A 92 -5.92 10.59 15.50
C GLN A 92 -5.60 9.13 15.83
N LEU A 93 -4.55 8.58 15.23
CA LEU A 93 -4.17 7.16 15.38
C LEU A 93 -3.23 6.89 16.55
N HIS A 94 -2.42 7.86 16.95
CA HIS A 94 -1.35 7.64 17.92
C HIS A 94 -1.80 7.98 19.35
N PRO A 95 -1.91 7.01 20.28
CA PRO A 95 -2.53 7.21 21.60
C PRO A 95 -1.80 8.21 22.51
N ARG A 96 -0.54 8.53 22.20
CA ARG A 96 0.31 9.44 22.98
C ARG A 96 0.84 10.62 22.15
N TRP A 97 0.12 11.03 21.09
CA TRP A 97 0.57 12.08 20.17
C TRP A 97 1.08 13.38 20.83
N PRO A 98 0.41 13.92 21.87
CA PRO A 98 0.86 15.16 22.52
C PRO A 98 2.28 15.06 23.10
N PHE A 99 2.73 13.86 23.46
CA PHE A 99 4.05 13.61 24.05
C PHE A 99 5.16 13.37 23.01
N LEU A 100 4.80 13.27 21.72
CA LEU A 100 5.79 13.04 20.66
C LEU A 100 6.51 14.33 20.28
N THR A 101 7.82 14.24 20.05
CA THR A 101 8.61 15.33 19.46
C THR A 101 8.43 15.39 17.94
N ARG A 102 8.97 16.43 17.28
CA ARG A 102 8.84 16.63 15.83
C ARG A 102 9.23 15.40 15.00
N GLY A 103 10.34 14.73 15.34
CA GLY A 103 10.85 13.57 14.61
C GLY A 103 9.87 12.39 14.62
N PRO A 104 9.48 11.86 15.80
CA PRO A 104 8.42 10.86 15.95
C PRO A 104 7.06 11.27 15.38
N ARG A 105 6.65 12.54 15.40
CA ARG A 105 5.39 12.96 14.74
C ARG A 105 5.48 12.84 13.23
N ALA A 106 6.56 13.38 12.66
CA ALA A 106 6.86 13.15 11.26
C ALA A 106 6.87 11.65 10.99
N LEU A 107 7.51 10.87 11.89
CA LEU A 107 7.50 9.40 12.07
C LEU A 107 6.30 8.60 11.57
N HIS A 108 5.16 9.12 11.99
CA HIS A 108 3.85 8.51 11.86
C HIS A 108 3.09 9.19 10.72
N ALA A 109 3.31 10.49 10.49
CA ALA A 109 2.70 11.20 9.38
C ALA A 109 3.01 10.53 8.04
N ARG A 110 4.27 10.19 7.74
CA ARG A 110 4.56 9.47 6.48
C ARG A 110 3.94 8.07 6.40
N ASN A 111 3.67 7.41 7.53
CA ASN A 111 3.06 6.08 7.53
C ASN A 111 1.64 6.13 7.01
N THR A 112 0.97 7.27 7.19
CA THR A 112 -0.36 7.48 6.60
C THR A 112 -0.31 7.48 5.08
N HIS A 113 0.71 8.09 4.47
CA HIS A 113 0.92 8.05 3.02
C HIS A 113 1.33 6.67 2.51
N GLN A 114 2.15 5.93 3.28
CA GLN A 114 2.50 4.56 2.93
C GLN A 114 1.23 3.69 2.74
N CYS A 115 0.20 3.92 3.57
CA CYS A 115 -1.08 3.23 3.48
C CYS A 115 -2.04 3.83 2.45
N LEU A 116 -2.10 5.16 2.30
CA LEU A 116 -3.18 5.85 1.58
C LEU A 116 -2.74 6.59 0.30
N GLY A 117 -1.47 6.43 -0.08
CA GLY A 117 -0.91 7.05 -1.28
C GLY A 117 -0.74 8.56 -1.16
N HIS A 118 -0.58 9.21 -2.31
CA HIS A 118 -0.21 10.63 -2.39
C HIS A 118 -1.31 11.56 -1.87
N THR A 119 -2.56 11.25 -2.17
CA THR A 119 -3.76 12.05 -1.88
C THR A 119 -4.42 11.71 -0.54
N LEU A 120 -3.92 10.68 0.16
CA LEU A 120 -4.44 10.18 1.44
C LEU A 120 -5.89 9.62 1.35
N ASP A 121 -6.30 9.16 0.18
CA ASP A 121 -7.62 8.57 -0.10
C ASP A 121 -7.55 7.34 -1.03
N ASP A 122 -6.35 6.89 -1.38
CA ASP A 122 -6.12 5.72 -2.23
C ASP A 122 -5.46 4.61 -1.40
N PRO A 123 -6.24 3.82 -0.63
CA PRO A 123 -5.67 2.78 0.23
C PRO A 123 -4.94 1.72 -0.60
N SER A 124 -3.80 1.27 -0.09
CA SER A 124 -3.15 0.06 -0.61
C SER A 124 -4.06 -1.17 -0.45
N GLU A 125 -3.82 -2.21 -1.25
CA GLU A 125 -4.63 -3.43 -1.16
C GLU A 125 -4.31 -4.25 0.09
N PHE A 126 -3.07 -4.16 0.57
CA PHE A 126 -2.59 -4.80 1.79
C PHE A 126 -1.32 -4.11 2.31
N ALA A 127 -0.97 -4.39 3.56
CA ALA A 127 0.35 -4.11 4.10
C ALA A 127 1.14 -5.41 4.32
N LEU A 128 2.40 -5.42 3.89
CA LEU A 128 3.39 -6.44 4.19
C LEU A 128 4.39 -5.86 5.18
N CYS A 129 4.58 -6.51 6.33
CA CYS A 129 5.51 -6.01 7.32
C CYS A 129 6.19 -7.07 8.17
N TRP A 130 7.12 -6.61 9.00
CA TRP A 130 7.60 -7.36 10.15
C TRP A 130 7.59 -6.48 11.40
N THR A 131 6.99 -6.99 12.47
CA THR A 131 7.16 -6.46 13.84
C THR A 131 7.39 -7.63 14.78
N ALA A 132 8.21 -7.45 15.82
CA ALA A 132 8.62 -8.54 16.71
C ALA A 132 7.45 -9.22 17.43
N ASP A 133 6.35 -8.49 17.66
CA ASP A 133 5.13 -8.96 18.29
C ASP A 133 4.09 -9.50 17.31
N GLY A 134 4.38 -9.48 16.00
CA GLY A 134 3.48 -10.01 14.98
C GLY A 134 2.16 -9.26 14.88
N ALA A 135 2.08 -7.97 15.18
CA ALA A 135 0.82 -7.23 15.10
C ALA A 135 0.26 -7.19 13.67
N GLN A 136 -1.03 -7.48 13.51
CA GLN A 136 -1.74 -7.44 12.21
C GLN A 136 -3.03 -6.61 12.26
N SER A 137 -3.55 -6.33 13.45
CA SER A 137 -4.75 -5.53 13.66
C SER A 137 -4.50 -4.45 14.72
N GLU A 138 -5.36 -3.43 14.76
CA GLU A 138 -5.35 -2.39 15.80
C GLU A 138 -5.35 -2.98 17.22
N ALA A 139 -6.07 -4.08 17.44
CA ALA A 139 -6.13 -4.78 18.72
C ALA A 139 -4.79 -5.43 19.12
N ASP A 140 -3.95 -5.81 18.16
CA ASP A 140 -2.63 -6.36 18.44
C ASP A 140 -1.61 -5.27 18.79
N VAL A 141 -1.83 -4.03 18.35
CA VAL A 141 -0.81 -2.98 18.41
C VAL A 141 -0.56 -2.54 19.85
N ASN A 142 0.68 -2.73 20.28
CA ASN A 142 1.15 -2.36 21.61
C ASN A 142 2.50 -1.61 21.52
N SER A 143 3.14 -1.37 22.66
CA SER A 143 4.42 -0.65 22.69
C SER A 143 5.56 -1.35 21.95
N LYS A 144 5.52 -2.69 21.83
CA LYS A 144 6.54 -3.49 21.13
C LYS A 144 6.42 -3.39 19.61
N THR A 145 5.25 -3.07 19.08
CA THR A 145 5.03 -2.86 17.64
C THR A 145 5.82 -1.65 17.11
N GLY A 146 6.04 -0.65 17.97
CA GLY A 146 6.79 0.56 17.63
C GLY A 146 6.10 1.44 16.59
N GLY A 147 6.90 2.13 15.76
CA GLY A 147 6.42 3.09 14.76
C GLY A 147 5.46 2.51 13.71
N THR A 148 5.67 1.24 13.35
CA THR A 148 4.82 0.48 12.41
C THR A 148 3.37 0.39 12.88
N GLY A 149 3.13 0.51 14.19
CA GLY A 149 1.79 0.47 14.77
C GLY A 149 0.81 1.50 14.19
N THR A 150 1.27 2.66 13.71
CA THR A 150 0.37 3.63 13.05
C THR A 150 -0.17 3.10 11.73
N ALA A 151 0.68 2.47 10.92
CA ALA A 151 0.24 1.87 9.66
C ALA A 151 -0.74 0.73 9.95
N ILE A 152 -0.45 -0.15 10.91
CA ILE A 152 -1.33 -1.28 11.27
C ILE A 152 -2.71 -0.82 11.76
N ARG A 153 -2.76 0.22 12.62
CA ARG A 153 -4.04 0.83 13.04
C ARG A 153 -4.81 1.38 11.85
N LEU A 154 -4.13 2.13 10.99
CA LEU A 154 -4.75 2.70 9.79
C LEU A 154 -5.26 1.62 8.84
N SER A 155 -4.49 0.56 8.62
CA SER A 155 -4.90 -0.60 7.82
C SER A 155 -6.20 -1.19 8.35
N SER A 156 -6.29 -1.38 9.68
CA SER A 156 -7.48 -1.93 10.33
C SER A 156 -8.70 -1.05 10.10
N GLN A 157 -8.57 0.27 10.26
CA GLN A 157 -9.65 1.23 10.04
C GLN A 157 -10.10 1.31 8.57
N ARG A 158 -9.25 0.90 7.62
CA ARG A 158 -9.54 0.90 6.18
C ARG A 158 -9.90 -0.48 5.63
N GLY A 159 -9.95 -1.51 6.48
CA GLY A 159 -10.20 -2.88 6.04
C GLY A 159 -9.06 -3.47 5.19
N MET A 160 -7.86 -2.90 5.29
CA MET A 160 -6.68 -3.38 4.58
C MET A 160 -6.02 -4.52 5.37
N PRO A 161 -5.89 -5.73 4.82
CA PRO A 161 -5.21 -6.82 5.51
C PRO A 161 -3.73 -6.51 5.72
N VAL A 162 -3.20 -6.98 6.85
CA VAL A 162 -1.77 -6.87 7.19
C VAL A 162 -1.18 -8.26 7.26
N PHE A 163 -0.14 -8.52 6.48
CA PHE A 163 0.65 -9.75 6.51
C PHE A 163 1.95 -9.49 7.24
N ASN A 164 2.04 -9.97 8.49
CA ASN A 164 3.22 -9.75 9.33
C ASN A 164 4.08 -11.02 9.37
N LEU A 165 5.29 -10.97 8.79
CA LEU A 165 6.15 -12.14 8.63
C LEU A 165 6.68 -12.75 9.94
N ALA A 166 6.46 -12.08 11.08
CA ALA A 166 6.69 -12.68 12.39
C ALA A 166 5.65 -13.76 12.75
N ARG A 167 4.48 -13.76 12.10
CA ARG A 167 3.46 -14.81 12.27
C ARG A 167 3.72 -15.98 11.34
N GLU A 168 3.52 -17.18 11.88
CA GLU A 168 3.49 -18.41 11.09
C GLU A 168 2.36 -18.36 10.06
N GLY A 169 2.62 -18.85 8.84
CA GLY A 169 1.66 -18.85 7.73
C GLY A 169 1.35 -17.47 7.13
N ALA A 170 1.98 -16.38 7.58
CA ALA A 170 1.71 -15.04 7.03
C ALA A 170 2.03 -14.93 5.54
N GLU A 171 3.08 -15.62 5.09
CA GLU A 171 3.48 -15.67 3.68
C GLU A 171 2.47 -16.47 2.85
N ASP A 172 2.04 -17.64 3.31
CA ASP A 172 1.00 -18.43 2.64
C ASP A 172 -0.32 -17.67 2.54
N ALA A 173 -0.70 -16.96 3.60
CA ALA A 173 -1.89 -16.11 3.61
C ALA A 173 -1.79 -14.96 2.60
N LEU A 174 -0.61 -14.34 2.46
CA LEU A 174 -0.36 -13.33 1.44
C LEU A 174 -0.51 -13.93 0.04
N LEU A 175 0.11 -15.09 -0.23
CA LEU A 175 0.03 -15.74 -1.53
C LEU A 175 -1.41 -16.14 -1.90
N ALA A 176 -2.19 -16.65 -0.94
CA ALA A 176 -3.60 -16.95 -1.15
C ALA A 176 -4.42 -15.69 -1.47
N PHE A 177 -4.18 -14.59 -0.75
CA PHE A 177 -4.81 -13.30 -1.04
C PHE A 177 -4.46 -12.79 -2.45
N LEU A 178 -3.19 -12.87 -2.85
CA LEU A 178 -2.74 -12.45 -4.18
C LEU A 178 -3.39 -13.29 -5.30
N ALA A 179 -3.51 -14.60 -5.10
CA ALA A 179 -4.18 -15.50 -6.03
C ALA A 179 -5.67 -15.10 -6.21
N GLN A 180 -6.36 -14.78 -5.12
CA GLN A 180 -7.73 -14.28 -5.18
C GLN A 180 -7.81 -12.95 -5.95
N ARG A 181 -6.97 -11.96 -5.62
CA ARG A 181 -6.94 -10.66 -6.31
C ARG A 181 -6.66 -10.79 -7.81
N ARG A 182 -5.78 -11.72 -8.19
CA ARG A 182 -5.51 -12.02 -9.60
C ARG A 182 -6.75 -12.54 -10.30
N ALA A 183 -7.48 -13.48 -9.70
CA ALA A 183 -8.70 -14.01 -10.26
C ALA A 183 -9.78 -12.91 -10.43
N GLU A 184 -9.94 -12.04 -9.42
CA GLU A 184 -10.88 -10.90 -9.46
C GLU A 184 -10.55 -9.94 -10.62
N ARG A 185 -9.27 -9.60 -10.83
CA ARG A 185 -8.85 -8.71 -11.92
C ARG A 185 -9.03 -9.34 -13.30
N LEU A 186 -8.75 -10.64 -13.45
CA LEU A 186 -8.97 -11.37 -14.71
C LEU A 186 -10.45 -11.43 -15.06
N ALA A 187 -11.32 -11.70 -14.09
CA ALA A 187 -12.77 -11.68 -14.30
C ALA A 187 -13.27 -10.30 -14.75
N ALA A 188 -12.81 -9.22 -14.08
CA ALA A 188 -13.17 -7.86 -14.45
C ALA A 188 -12.69 -7.44 -15.85
N GLN A 189 -11.56 -7.98 -16.32
CA GLN A 189 -11.07 -7.75 -17.69
C GLN A 189 -11.91 -8.51 -18.73
N GLY A 190 -12.32 -9.75 -18.45
CA GLY A 190 -13.19 -10.53 -19.34
C GLY A 190 -14.59 -9.92 -19.53
N ASP A 191 -15.16 -9.35 -18.46
CA ASP A 191 -16.45 -8.64 -18.53
C ASP A 191 -16.34 -7.33 -19.33
N ALA A 192 -15.19 -6.65 -19.30
CA ALA A 192 -14.96 -5.42 -20.05
C ALA A 192 -14.78 -5.66 -21.56
N ASP A 193 -14.33 -6.85 -21.97
CA ASP A 193 -14.06 -7.23 -23.36
C ASP A 193 -15.27 -7.92 -24.04
N THR A 194 -16.35 -8.17 -23.28
CA THR A 194 -17.61 -8.69 -23.83
C THR A 194 -18.36 -7.56 -24.53
N PRO A 195 -18.65 -7.66 -25.86
CA PRO A 195 -19.41 -6.62 -26.55
C PRO A 195 -20.77 -6.45 -25.89
N ARG A 196 -21.09 -5.24 -25.44
CA ARG A 196 -22.45 -4.90 -25.05
C ARG A 196 -23.29 -4.96 -26.32
N GLU A 197 -24.21 -5.91 -26.40
CA GLU A 197 -25.22 -5.92 -27.46
C GLU A 197 -25.94 -4.58 -27.43
N GLU A 198 -25.70 -3.74 -28.44
CA GLU A 198 -26.48 -2.52 -28.63
C GLU A 198 -27.94 -2.94 -28.78
N GLU A 199 -28.78 -2.54 -27.83
CA GLU A 199 -30.23 -2.65 -27.95
C GLU A 199 -30.65 -1.98 -29.26
N ALA A 200 -30.99 -2.80 -30.24
CA ALA A 200 -31.44 -2.36 -31.53
C ALA A 200 -32.70 -1.49 -31.35
N GLU A 201 -32.56 -0.18 -31.55
CA GLU A 201 -33.70 0.73 -31.60
C GLU A 201 -34.74 0.21 -32.61
N PRO A 202 -36.03 0.14 -32.24
CA PRO A 202 -37.07 -0.31 -33.16
C PRO A 202 -37.22 0.73 -34.28
N ARG A 203 -36.86 0.35 -35.50
CA ARG A 203 -37.09 1.14 -36.72
C ARG A 203 -38.56 1.52 -36.82
N GLN A 204 -38.88 2.77 -36.55
CA GLN A 204 -40.21 3.32 -36.81
C GLN A 204 -40.49 3.31 -38.32
N ASN A 205 -41.38 2.42 -38.73
CA ASN A 205 -41.81 2.27 -40.11
C ASN A 205 -42.80 3.41 -40.45
N ILE A 206 -42.29 4.56 -40.89
CA ILE A 206 -43.13 5.68 -41.34
C ILE A 206 -43.58 5.38 -42.79
N LEU A 207 -44.74 4.75 -42.91
CA LEU A 207 -45.53 4.75 -44.15
C LEU A 207 -46.04 6.17 -44.41
N ARG A 208 -45.40 6.89 -45.35
CA ARG A 208 -45.96 8.13 -45.92
C ARG A 208 -46.96 7.77 -47.02
N PHE A 209 -48.23 8.08 -46.79
CA PHE A 209 -49.27 8.09 -47.82
C PHE A 209 -49.11 9.29 -48.76
N PRO A 210 -49.45 9.18 -50.06
CA PRO A 210 -49.47 10.31 -50.97
C PRO A 210 -50.80 11.07 -50.82
N THR A 211 -50.73 12.37 -50.57
CA THR A 211 -51.85 13.29 -50.79
C THR A 211 -51.71 13.96 -52.16
N ARG A 212 -52.85 14.01 -52.86
CA ARG A 212 -53.08 14.55 -54.20
C ARG A 212 -52.64 16.00 -54.39
#